data_AF-A0A919MZD3-F1
#
_entry.id   AF-A0A919MZD3-F1
#
_cell.length_a   1.000
_cell.length_b   1.000
_cell.length_c   1.000
_cell.angle_alpha   90.00
_cell.angle_beta   90.00
_cell.angle_gamma   90.00
#
_symmetry.space_group_name_H-M   'P 1'
#
loop_
_entity.id
_entity.type
_entity.pdbx_description
1 polymer ?
#
loop_
_entity_poly.entity_id
_entity_poly.type
_entity_poly.pdbx_seq_one_letter_code
_entity_poly.pdbx_strand_id
1 'polypeptide(L)'
;MTAEIVEVPPRPRRPLPPTAEPAGTPDSGRHWRRLALRGVLVPLIVLFPLLTLTPSADHRFNIYANGGLYASRPWHLLRVAVESVPMFLDRGNFRPLGRVVEWSLDVVAFALTGLVGLPANIGLRLVSFGAAVLLTLAAVLFAAAVTTRGRLFGAAPSVPVALVPFAVGAGLVAAGRTSTTVLFGGLYLTTSALVLAVGAWACRSRRPGLLVVLAGAALAAFNELAYLAVPLATAAVLLRGRVVLGNDWRTTLRGSGVRFAGLLWLGFLPVFVPVRLLIMQRCAGGGCYTGSDLALGGAPAALPNRLLSWLPPLMWRRAGGDPLPHLAALLPVLAFMLLAVLAWRALRQLPQLPALDRGQALGLAGAAAVLLLLAGTLAALNADVQAIAGQGRWGQGWRDSGLTTAAGSLLVLACWRRFVPVLLVLLMAGGVLAAAANKDYRDTSGRGQYPYLHDRIAQEIAGFDRTPAGDARRCALRAAVITIAATEREVERFDVSVTRATRHLAGRPFCTRAGR
;
A
#
# COMPACT_ATOMS: atom_id res chain seq x y z
N MET A 1 50.42 -28.24 40.30
CA MET A 1 49.32 -27.26 40.31
C MET A 1 48.34 -27.65 39.22
N THR A 2 47.26 -28.34 39.58
CA THR A 2 46.19 -28.78 38.67
C THR A 2 44.98 -27.92 38.97
N ALA A 3 44.49 -27.19 37.96
CA ALA A 3 43.34 -26.33 38.07
C ALA A 3 42.06 -27.17 38.13
N GLU A 4 41.33 -27.04 39.23
CA GLU A 4 40.03 -27.68 39.45
C GLU A 4 38.97 -26.90 38.65
N ILE A 5 38.42 -27.53 37.60
CA ILE A 5 37.33 -26.97 36.82
C ILE A 5 36.04 -27.24 37.60
N VAL A 6 35.54 -26.21 38.28
CA VAL A 6 34.22 -26.24 38.92
C VAL A 6 33.15 -26.19 37.83
N GLU A 7 32.55 -27.34 37.53
CA GLU A 7 31.35 -27.43 36.70
C GLU A 7 30.16 -26.79 37.44
N VAL A 8 29.73 -25.63 36.95
CA VAL A 8 28.48 -24.99 37.41
C VAL A 8 27.31 -25.75 36.76
N PRO A 9 26.40 -26.37 37.53
CA PRO A 9 25.28 -27.10 36.95
C PRO A 9 24.34 -26.13 36.20
N PRO A 10 23.79 -26.53 35.04
CA PRO A 10 22.87 -25.71 34.27
C PRO A 10 21.61 -25.43 35.10
N ARG A 11 21.33 -24.14 35.36
CA ARG A 11 20.10 -23.70 36.03
C ARG A 11 18.88 -24.28 35.30
N PRO A 12 18.00 -25.04 35.98
CA PRO A 12 16.77 -25.51 35.37
C PRO A 12 15.91 -24.30 34.97
N ARG A 13 15.60 -24.18 33.68
CA ARG A 13 14.58 -23.24 33.19
C ARG A 13 13.24 -23.67 33.77
N ARG A 14 12.76 -22.95 34.78
CA ARG A 14 11.39 -23.06 35.28
C ARG A 14 10.42 -22.96 34.08
N PRO A 15 9.55 -23.96 33.85
CA PRO A 15 8.42 -23.80 32.95
C PRO A 15 7.59 -22.61 33.44
N LEU A 16 7.31 -21.65 32.55
CA LEU A 16 6.34 -20.61 32.83
C LEU A 16 5.01 -21.31 33.17
N PRO A 17 4.38 -20.99 34.32
CA PRO A 17 3.10 -21.59 34.67
C PRO A 17 2.07 -21.32 33.57
N PRO A 18 1.14 -22.25 33.31
CA PRO A 18 0.04 -22.03 32.38
C PRO A 18 -0.73 -20.80 32.89
N THR A 19 -0.59 -19.70 32.18
CA THR A 19 -1.31 -18.46 32.48
C THR A 19 -2.77 -18.75 32.21
N ALA A 20 -3.56 -18.85 33.28
CA ALA A 20 -5.02 -18.84 33.20
C ALA A 20 -5.43 -17.74 32.21
N GLU A 21 -6.27 -18.07 31.22
CA GLU A 21 -6.79 -17.07 30.27
C GLU A 21 -7.42 -15.95 31.12
N PRO A 22 -6.87 -14.72 31.11
CA PRO A 22 -7.51 -13.63 31.82
C PRO A 22 -8.86 -13.42 31.13
N ALA A 23 -9.94 -13.53 31.90
CA ALA A 23 -11.27 -13.13 31.48
C ALA A 23 -11.14 -11.76 30.80
N GLY A 24 -11.59 -11.66 29.55
CA GLY A 24 -11.40 -10.46 28.74
C GLY A 24 -11.91 -9.25 29.52
N THR A 25 -11.04 -8.27 29.76
CA THR A 25 -11.46 -7.07 30.48
C THR A 25 -12.54 -6.36 29.64
N PRO A 26 -13.66 -5.93 30.24
CA PRO A 26 -14.79 -5.34 29.51
C PRO A 26 -14.40 -4.12 28.65
N ASP A 27 -13.28 -3.48 28.95
CA ASP A 27 -12.75 -2.34 28.20
C ASP A 27 -11.95 -2.69 26.93
N SER A 28 -11.59 -3.96 26.70
CA SER A 28 -10.77 -4.38 25.54
C SER A 28 -11.40 -3.96 24.20
N GLY A 29 -12.69 -4.21 24.00
CA GLY A 29 -13.43 -3.84 22.79
C GLY A 29 -13.44 -2.33 22.51
N ARG A 30 -13.53 -1.51 23.57
CA ARG A 30 -13.51 -0.05 23.46
C ARG A 30 -12.16 0.47 22.93
N HIS A 31 -11.06 -0.11 23.39
CA HIS A 31 -9.72 0.23 22.92
C HIS A 31 -9.51 -0.12 21.44
N TRP A 32 -9.98 -1.30 21.02
CA TRP A 32 -9.92 -1.73 19.61
C TRP A 32 -10.79 -0.87 18.70
N ARG A 33 -12.01 -0.49 19.12
CA ARG A 33 -12.87 0.42 18.35
C ARG A 33 -12.21 1.78 18.15
N ARG A 34 -11.61 2.34 19.21
CA ARG A 34 -10.87 3.62 19.14
C ARG A 34 -9.61 3.52 18.27
N LEU A 35 -8.93 2.37 18.29
CA LEU A 35 -7.80 2.10 17.41
C LEU A 35 -8.24 2.01 15.94
N ALA A 36 -9.32 1.28 15.64
CA ALA A 36 -9.88 1.19 14.29
C ALA A 36 -10.28 2.58 13.77
N LEU A 37 -10.95 3.39 14.61
CA LEU A 37 -11.29 4.77 14.25
C LEU A 37 -10.05 5.60 13.89
N ARG A 38 -8.96 5.50 14.66
CA ARG A 38 -7.68 6.17 14.33
C ARG A 38 -7.07 5.61 13.04
N GLY A 39 -7.15 4.30 12.83
CA GLY A 39 -6.71 3.62 11.61
C GLY A 39 -7.47 4.07 10.35
N VAL A 40 -8.68 4.60 10.51
CA VAL A 40 -9.45 5.24 9.44
C VAL A 40 -9.11 6.73 9.33
N LEU A 41 -9.25 7.49 10.41
CA LEU A 41 -9.20 8.95 10.35
C LEU A 41 -7.80 9.50 10.04
N VAL A 42 -6.75 8.94 10.62
CA VAL A 42 -5.38 9.45 10.43
C VAL A 42 -4.95 9.43 8.95
N PRO A 43 -5.02 8.29 8.22
CA PRO A 43 -4.65 8.30 6.80
C PRO A 43 -5.56 9.21 5.95
N LEU A 44 -6.85 9.33 6.28
CA LEU A 44 -7.75 10.25 5.57
C LEU A 44 -7.34 11.71 5.76
N ILE A 45 -7.02 12.13 6.98
CA ILE A 45 -6.59 13.51 7.27
C ILE A 45 -5.29 13.84 6.53
N VAL A 46 -4.32 12.92 6.55
CA VAL A 46 -3.01 13.13 5.90
C VAL A 46 -3.11 13.18 4.38
N LEU A 47 -3.96 12.34 3.78
CA LEU A 47 -4.09 12.23 2.34
C LEU A 47 -5.09 13.23 1.74
N PHE A 48 -5.98 13.82 2.55
CA PHE A 48 -7.02 14.75 2.10
C PHE A 48 -6.54 15.84 1.12
N PRO A 49 -5.35 16.45 1.28
CA PRO A 49 -4.85 17.44 0.32
C PRO A 49 -4.69 16.92 -1.11
N LEU A 50 -4.56 15.60 -1.31
CA LEU A 50 -4.47 14.96 -2.62
C LEU A 50 -5.84 14.66 -3.24
N LEU A 51 -6.97 15.02 -2.60
CA LEU A 51 -8.31 14.63 -3.05
C LEU A 51 -8.60 15.06 -4.49
N THR A 52 -8.10 16.24 -4.89
CA THR A 52 -8.26 16.76 -6.25
C THR A 52 -7.01 16.57 -7.11
N LEU A 53 -6.08 15.71 -6.72
CA LEU A 53 -4.87 15.48 -7.51
C LEU A 53 -5.23 14.78 -8.82
N THR A 54 -4.91 15.43 -9.94
CA THR A 54 -5.16 14.91 -11.29
C THR A 54 -4.53 13.51 -11.49
N PRO A 55 -5.18 12.60 -12.24
CA PRO A 55 -4.60 11.30 -12.55
C PRO A 55 -3.31 11.42 -13.38
N SER A 56 -2.36 10.53 -13.14
CA SER A 56 -1.09 10.45 -13.88
C SER A 56 -0.96 9.12 -14.62
N ALA A 57 -0.03 9.06 -15.58
CA ALA A 57 0.27 7.86 -16.36
C ALA A 57 -1.01 7.25 -16.98
N ASP A 58 -1.17 5.93 -16.93
CA ASP A 58 -2.30 5.24 -17.56
C ASP A 58 -3.66 5.49 -16.90
N HIS A 59 -3.69 5.91 -15.62
CA HIS A 59 -4.95 6.17 -14.91
C HIS A 59 -5.80 7.26 -15.57
N ARG A 60 -5.18 8.20 -16.30
CA ARG A 60 -5.89 9.25 -17.04
C ARG A 60 -6.84 8.70 -18.11
N PHE A 61 -6.62 7.47 -18.56
CA PHE A 61 -7.44 6.77 -19.53
C PHE A 61 -8.21 5.61 -18.92
N ASN A 62 -7.52 4.81 -18.09
CA ASN A 62 -8.03 3.53 -17.62
C ASN A 62 -9.34 3.67 -16.82
N ILE A 63 -9.49 4.72 -16.00
CA ILE A 63 -10.71 4.92 -15.20
C ILE A 63 -11.94 5.04 -16.10
N TYR A 64 -11.83 5.82 -17.18
CA TYR A 64 -12.92 6.02 -18.13
C TYR A 64 -13.13 4.78 -19.02
N ALA A 65 -12.04 4.17 -19.50
CA ALA A 65 -12.11 2.99 -20.35
C ALA A 65 -12.71 1.78 -19.61
N ASN A 66 -12.22 1.49 -18.40
CA ASN A 66 -12.65 0.37 -17.57
C ASN A 66 -14.04 0.64 -16.99
N GLY A 67 -14.27 1.85 -16.47
CA GLY A 67 -15.58 2.26 -15.98
C GLY A 67 -16.67 2.11 -17.03
N GLY A 68 -16.45 2.63 -18.24
CA GLY A 68 -17.41 2.49 -19.34
C GLY A 68 -17.56 1.07 -19.90
N LEU A 69 -16.53 0.21 -19.78
CA LEU A 69 -16.60 -1.20 -20.21
C LEU A 69 -17.34 -2.08 -19.23
N TYR A 70 -16.98 -2.01 -17.95
CA TYR A 70 -17.26 -3.06 -17.00
C TYR A 70 -18.33 -2.69 -15.98
N ALA A 71 -18.70 -1.41 -15.84
CA ALA A 71 -19.74 -1.00 -14.89
C ALA A 71 -21.09 -1.71 -15.11
N SER A 72 -21.45 -1.99 -16.36
CA SER A 72 -22.68 -2.73 -16.71
C SER A 72 -22.53 -4.25 -16.75
N ARG A 73 -21.29 -4.77 -16.81
CA ARG A 73 -20.99 -6.19 -17.03
C ARG A 73 -19.75 -6.63 -16.24
N PRO A 74 -19.83 -6.75 -14.91
CA PRO A 74 -18.67 -7.04 -14.07
C PRO A 74 -18.03 -8.41 -14.35
N TRP A 75 -18.78 -9.42 -14.80
CA TRP A 75 -18.22 -10.73 -15.18
C TRP A 75 -17.27 -10.65 -16.38
N HIS A 76 -17.48 -9.68 -17.26
CA HIS A 76 -16.63 -9.47 -18.43
C HIS A 76 -15.19 -9.10 -18.03
N LEU A 77 -15.02 -8.49 -16.86
CA LEU A 77 -13.73 -8.13 -16.29
C LEU A 77 -12.87 -9.38 -16.03
N LEU A 78 -13.46 -10.43 -15.45
CA LEU A 78 -12.77 -11.71 -15.24
C LEU A 78 -12.35 -12.36 -16.56
N ARG A 79 -13.28 -12.40 -17.52
CA ARG A 79 -13.02 -12.97 -18.84
C ARG A 79 -11.87 -12.25 -19.54
N VAL A 80 -11.93 -10.92 -19.64
CA VAL A 80 -10.90 -10.13 -20.33
C VAL A 80 -9.56 -10.20 -19.57
N ALA A 81 -9.57 -10.30 -18.24
CA ALA A 81 -8.32 -10.47 -17.49
C ALA A 81 -7.61 -11.78 -17.86
N VAL A 82 -8.37 -12.87 -18.08
CA VAL A 82 -7.84 -14.16 -18.54
C VAL A 82 -7.43 -14.10 -20.02
N GLU A 83 -8.30 -13.59 -20.90
CA GLU A 83 -8.03 -13.47 -22.35
C GLU A 83 -6.81 -12.57 -22.64
N SER A 84 -6.52 -11.61 -21.77
CA SER A 84 -5.35 -10.74 -21.90
C SER A 84 -4.03 -11.40 -21.51
N VAL A 85 -4.04 -12.59 -20.88
CA VAL A 85 -2.80 -13.25 -20.38
C VAL A 85 -1.73 -13.39 -21.47
N PRO A 86 -2.01 -13.91 -22.69
CA PRO A 86 -0.98 -14.06 -23.72
C PRO A 86 -0.27 -12.73 -24.04
N MET A 87 -1.05 -11.67 -24.27
CA MET A 87 -0.55 -10.33 -24.56
C MET A 87 0.37 -9.77 -23.46
N PHE A 88 0.06 -10.07 -22.20
CA PHE A 88 0.87 -9.57 -21.08
C PHE A 88 2.10 -10.44 -20.81
N LEU A 89 2.04 -11.74 -21.09
CA LEU A 89 3.23 -12.59 -21.09
C LEU A 89 4.27 -12.08 -22.10
N ASP A 90 3.83 -11.63 -23.27
CA ASP A 90 4.69 -11.01 -24.30
C ASP A 90 5.29 -9.66 -23.86
N ARG A 91 4.82 -9.09 -22.76
CA ARG A 91 5.36 -7.87 -22.14
C ARG A 91 6.15 -8.13 -20.86
N GLY A 92 6.36 -9.40 -20.51
CA GLY A 92 7.04 -9.80 -19.28
C GLY A 92 6.19 -9.67 -18.01
N ASN A 93 4.87 -9.66 -18.13
CA ASN A 93 3.96 -9.41 -17.01
C ASN A 93 2.90 -10.52 -16.86
N PHE A 94 2.71 -11.01 -15.64
CA PHE A 94 1.65 -11.94 -15.31
C PHE A 94 0.98 -11.52 -14.00
N ARG A 95 -0.24 -10.98 -14.13
CA ARG A 95 -1.04 -10.47 -13.03
C ARG A 95 -2.55 -10.50 -13.28
N PRO A 96 -3.14 -11.62 -13.75
CA PRO A 96 -4.56 -11.63 -14.08
C PRO A 96 -5.43 -11.23 -12.87
N LEU A 97 -5.12 -11.70 -11.66
CA LEU A 97 -5.90 -11.33 -10.47
C LEU A 97 -5.63 -9.89 -10.01
N GLY A 98 -4.37 -9.42 -10.09
CA GLY A 98 -4.06 -8.02 -9.78
C GLY A 98 -4.75 -7.07 -10.75
N ARG A 99 -4.86 -7.44 -12.02
CA ARG A 99 -5.59 -6.69 -13.05
C ARG A 99 -7.08 -6.69 -12.81
N VAL A 100 -7.64 -7.81 -12.33
CA VAL A 100 -9.05 -7.86 -11.91
C VAL A 100 -9.31 -6.83 -10.82
N VAL A 101 -8.44 -6.78 -9.80
CA VAL A 101 -8.56 -5.79 -8.72
C VAL A 101 -8.34 -4.38 -9.24
N GLU A 102 -7.30 -4.12 -10.04
CA GLU A 102 -7.02 -2.82 -10.66
C GLU A 102 -8.24 -2.27 -11.40
N TRP A 103 -8.82 -3.07 -12.29
CA TRP A 103 -9.99 -2.67 -13.08
C TRP A 103 -11.25 -2.54 -12.23
N SER A 104 -11.40 -3.36 -11.18
CA SER A 104 -12.53 -3.22 -10.26
C SER A 104 -12.45 -1.90 -9.49
N LEU A 105 -11.25 -1.49 -9.08
CA LEU A 105 -11.02 -0.21 -8.41
C LEU A 105 -11.30 0.97 -9.34
N ASP A 106 -10.91 0.87 -10.62
CA ASP A 106 -11.28 1.87 -11.64
C ASP A 106 -12.80 1.97 -11.85
N VAL A 107 -13.49 0.82 -11.88
CA VAL A 107 -14.96 0.77 -11.99
C VAL A 107 -15.63 1.42 -10.78
N VAL A 108 -15.16 1.13 -9.56
CA VAL A 108 -15.67 1.76 -8.34
C VAL A 108 -15.42 3.27 -8.38
N ALA A 109 -14.23 3.71 -8.77
CA ALA A 109 -13.91 5.13 -8.91
C ALA A 109 -14.83 5.83 -9.92
N PHE A 110 -15.11 5.19 -11.06
CA PHE A 110 -16.00 5.71 -12.09
C PHE A 110 -17.48 5.66 -11.70
N ALA A 111 -17.91 4.64 -10.95
CA ALA A 111 -19.29 4.52 -10.49
C ALA A 111 -19.72 5.69 -9.60
N LEU A 112 -18.79 6.27 -8.83
CA LEU A 112 -19.04 7.50 -8.06
C LEU A 112 -19.45 8.69 -8.95
N THR A 113 -18.95 8.75 -10.19
CA THR A 113 -19.41 9.73 -11.17
C THR A 113 -20.88 9.56 -11.49
N GLY A 114 -21.32 8.33 -11.75
CA GLY A 114 -22.72 8.04 -12.09
C GLY A 114 -23.68 8.15 -10.89
N LEU A 115 -23.23 7.79 -9.69
CA LEU A 115 -24.09 7.70 -8.50
C LEU A 115 -24.27 9.05 -7.79
N VAL A 116 -23.22 9.86 -7.71
CA VAL A 116 -23.20 11.08 -6.90
C VAL A 116 -22.65 12.30 -7.65
N GLY A 117 -22.43 12.19 -8.96
CA GLY A 117 -21.94 13.30 -9.78
C GLY A 117 -20.50 13.73 -9.48
N LEU A 118 -19.71 12.89 -8.79
CA LEU A 118 -18.33 13.21 -8.46
C LEU A 118 -17.42 13.03 -9.68
N PRO A 119 -16.56 14.00 -10.03
CA PRO A 119 -15.51 13.80 -11.03
C PRO A 119 -14.68 12.54 -10.77
N ALA A 120 -14.40 11.76 -11.82
CA ALA A 120 -13.74 10.44 -11.72
C ALA A 120 -12.32 10.52 -11.11
N ASN A 121 -11.63 11.66 -11.27
CA ASN A 121 -10.35 11.94 -10.59
C ASN A 121 -10.51 11.97 -9.06
N ILE A 122 -11.59 12.56 -8.53
CA ILE A 122 -11.89 12.54 -7.10
C ILE A 122 -12.23 11.11 -6.65
N GLY A 123 -13.05 10.39 -7.43
CA GLY A 123 -13.39 9.00 -7.15
C GLY A 123 -12.15 8.10 -7.02
N LEU A 124 -11.17 8.25 -7.92
CA LEU A 124 -9.90 7.52 -7.86
C LEU A 124 -9.11 7.79 -6.57
N ARG A 125 -9.09 9.05 -6.11
CA ARG A 125 -8.38 9.43 -4.89
C ARG A 125 -9.09 8.87 -3.66
N LEU A 126 -10.42 8.89 -3.62
CA LEU A 126 -11.20 8.24 -2.56
C LEU A 126 -10.93 6.73 -2.48
N VAL A 127 -10.84 6.04 -3.63
CA VAL A 127 -10.47 4.62 -3.67
C VAL A 127 -9.05 4.40 -3.14
N SER A 128 -8.10 5.26 -3.51
CA SER A 128 -6.73 5.20 -2.99
C SER A 128 -6.66 5.48 -1.48
N PHE A 129 -7.51 6.38 -0.96
CA PHE A 129 -7.62 6.67 0.47
C PHE A 129 -8.20 5.46 1.22
N GLY A 130 -9.23 4.81 0.68
CA GLY A 130 -9.74 3.54 1.21
C GLY A 130 -8.67 2.45 1.27
N ALA A 131 -7.83 2.36 0.25
CA ALA A 131 -6.70 1.43 0.25
C ALA A 131 -5.61 1.79 1.29
N ALA A 132 -5.37 3.08 1.55
CA ALA A 132 -4.47 3.53 2.62
C ALA A 132 -5.01 3.21 4.03
N VAL A 133 -6.32 3.35 4.23
CA VAL A 133 -7.02 2.90 5.44
C VAL A 133 -6.85 1.40 5.61
N LEU A 134 -7.07 0.62 4.55
CA LEU A 134 -6.91 -0.83 4.57
C LEU A 134 -5.46 -1.23 4.93
N LEU A 135 -4.46 -0.56 4.35
CA LEU A 135 -3.04 -0.76 4.69
C LEU A 135 -2.78 -0.47 6.18
N THR A 136 -3.31 0.63 6.70
CA THR A 136 -3.11 1.04 8.09
C THR A 136 -3.72 0.01 9.06
N LEU A 137 -4.93 -0.46 8.77
CA LEU A 137 -5.60 -1.51 9.53
C LEU A 137 -4.86 -2.85 9.42
N ALA A 138 -4.37 -3.22 8.23
CA ALA A 138 -3.58 -4.42 8.04
C ALA A 138 -2.25 -4.38 8.81
N ALA A 139 -1.60 -3.22 8.89
CA ALA A 139 -0.40 -3.01 9.71
C ALA A 139 -0.70 -3.17 11.21
N VAL A 140 -1.83 -2.63 11.68
CA VAL A 140 -2.32 -2.84 13.06
C VAL A 140 -2.54 -4.33 13.33
N LEU A 141 -3.25 -5.01 12.43
CA LEU A 141 -3.54 -6.44 12.57
C LEU A 141 -2.27 -7.29 12.54
N PHE A 142 -1.34 -7.00 11.63
CA PHE A 142 -0.06 -7.69 11.54
C PHE A 142 0.77 -7.51 12.81
N ALA A 143 0.93 -6.27 13.28
CA ALA A 143 1.66 -5.98 14.51
C ALA A 143 1.05 -6.69 15.73
N ALA A 144 -0.27 -6.67 15.84
CA ALA A 144 -0.98 -7.38 16.90
C ALA A 144 -0.85 -8.90 16.77
N ALA A 145 -0.93 -9.45 15.56
CA ALA A 145 -0.83 -10.88 15.30
C ALA A 145 0.56 -11.45 15.65
N VAL A 146 1.62 -10.70 15.33
CA VAL A 146 3.01 -11.05 15.66
C VAL A 146 3.23 -11.00 17.17
N THR A 147 2.78 -9.93 17.84
CA THR A 147 3.14 -9.65 19.24
C THR A 147 2.23 -10.33 20.27
N THR A 148 0.98 -10.67 19.93
CA THR A 148 0.02 -11.22 20.89
C THR A 148 0.27 -12.72 21.16
N ARG A 149 0.50 -13.07 22.43
CA ARG A 149 0.64 -14.47 22.88
C ARG A 149 -0.72 -15.20 22.92
N GLY A 150 -1.74 -14.56 23.49
CA GLY A 150 -3.09 -15.11 23.67
C GLY A 150 -4.02 -14.97 22.45
N ARG A 151 -5.33 -14.91 22.69
CA ARG A 151 -6.35 -14.65 21.66
C ARG A 151 -6.22 -13.22 21.12
N LEU A 152 -6.28 -13.08 19.80
CA LEU A 152 -6.33 -11.75 19.16
C LEU A 152 -7.64 -11.09 19.57
N PHE A 153 -7.59 -9.80 19.92
CA PHE A 153 -8.72 -9.03 20.47
C PHE A 153 -9.23 -9.45 21.86
N GLY A 154 -8.68 -10.51 22.48
CA GLY A 154 -9.06 -10.92 23.83
C GLY A 154 -8.55 -9.99 24.95
N ALA A 155 -7.59 -9.12 24.61
CA ALA A 155 -7.03 -8.10 25.50
C ALA A 155 -6.90 -6.76 24.76
N ALA A 156 -6.64 -5.69 25.52
CA ALA A 156 -6.35 -4.38 24.95
C ALA A 156 -5.11 -4.43 24.02
N PRO A 157 -5.07 -3.63 22.94
CA PRO A 157 -3.89 -3.55 22.08
C PRO A 157 -2.69 -2.99 22.85
N SER A 158 -1.48 -3.43 22.50
CA SER A 158 -0.26 -2.87 23.10
C SER A 158 -0.03 -1.42 22.69
N VAL A 159 0.77 -0.70 23.48
CA VAL A 159 1.16 0.69 23.20
C VAL A 159 1.68 0.87 21.77
N PRO A 160 2.67 0.08 21.28
CA PRO A 160 3.13 0.19 19.88
C PRO A 160 2.01 -0.01 18.87
N VAL A 161 1.15 -1.02 19.06
CA VAL A 161 0.02 -1.31 18.16
C VAL A 161 -0.96 -0.13 18.11
N ALA A 162 -1.19 0.53 19.25
CA ALA A 162 -2.07 1.71 19.33
C ALA A 162 -1.51 2.96 18.64
N LEU A 163 -0.21 3.01 18.37
CA LEU A 163 0.47 4.12 17.70
C LEU A 163 0.67 3.90 16.19
N VAL A 164 0.45 2.68 15.68
CA VAL A 164 0.61 2.34 14.25
C VAL A 164 -0.11 3.32 13.32
N PRO A 165 -1.37 3.77 13.57
CA PRO A 165 -2.03 4.72 12.67
C PRO A 165 -1.26 6.03 12.48
N PHE A 166 -0.67 6.57 13.55
CA PHE A 166 0.12 7.80 13.48
C PHE A 166 1.44 7.58 12.75
N ALA A 167 2.09 6.43 12.99
CA ALA A 167 3.34 6.09 12.32
C ALA A 167 3.18 5.88 10.81
N VAL A 168 2.19 5.07 10.41
CA VAL A 168 1.86 4.87 9.00
C VAL A 168 1.40 6.17 8.35
N GLY A 169 0.55 6.94 9.03
CA GLY A 169 0.08 8.25 8.58
C GLY A 169 1.23 9.19 8.24
N ALA A 170 2.25 9.29 9.08
CA ALA A 170 3.42 10.15 8.85
C ALA A 170 4.24 9.78 7.59
N GLY A 171 4.14 8.54 7.10
CA GLY A 171 4.79 8.08 5.87
C GLY A 171 3.90 8.07 4.62
N LEU A 172 2.62 8.45 4.71
CA LEU A 172 1.71 8.55 3.57
C LEU A 172 1.92 9.84 2.78
N VAL A 173 3.06 9.93 2.09
CA VAL A 173 3.51 11.12 1.36
C VAL A 173 3.56 10.87 -0.15
N ALA A 174 3.12 11.85 -0.94
CA ALA A 174 3.26 11.92 -2.39
C ALA A 174 4.70 12.25 -2.81
N ALA A 175 5.64 11.36 -2.48
CA ALA A 175 7.06 11.54 -2.73
C ALA A 175 7.43 11.28 -4.20
N GLY A 176 6.89 12.10 -5.10
CA GLY A 176 7.10 12.01 -6.55
C GLY A 176 6.04 11.18 -7.29
N ARG A 177 6.06 11.30 -8.63
CA ARG A 177 5.04 10.71 -9.53
C ARG A 177 4.94 9.19 -9.49
N THR A 178 5.99 8.51 -9.01
CA THR A 178 6.10 7.05 -8.94
C THR A 178 5.72 6.48 -7.56
N SER A 179 5.43 7.35 -6.59
CA SER A 179 5.04 6.93 -5.25
C SER A 179 3.68 6.24 -5.26
N THR A 180 3.49 5.26 -4.37
CA THR A 180 2.23 4.51 -4.23
C THR A 180 1.03 5.44 -3.97
N THR A 181 1.20 6.54 -3.25
CA THR A 181 0.12 7.51 -2.96
C THR A 181 -0.36 8.27 -4.20
N VAL A 182 0.47 8.34 -5.26
CA VAL A 182 0.17 9.04 -6.51
C VAL A 182 -0.22 8.06 -7.62
N LEU A 183 0.60 7.03 -7.85
CA LEU A 183 0.53 6.12 -8.98
C LEU A 183 -0.04 4.77 -8.55
N PHE A 184 -1.17 4.36 -9.14
CA PHE A 184 -1.83 3.08 -8.84
C PHE A 184 -2.07 2.85 -7.33
N GLY A 185 -2.40 3.91 -6.59
CA GLY A 185 -2.52 3.86 -5.13
C GLY A 185 -3.57 2.89 -4.62
N GLY A 186 -4.73 2.83 -5.27
CA GLY A 186 -5.73 1.79 -4.99
C GLY A 186 -5.12 0.38 -5.05
N LEU A 187 -4.46 0.03 -6.15
CA LEU A 187 -3.89 -1.32 -6.35
C LEU A 187 -2.74 -1.62 -5.38
N TYR A 188 -1.72 -0.77 -5.33
CA TYR A 188 -0.49 -1.08 -4.63
C TYR A 188 -0.60 -0.92 -3.10
N LEU A 189 -1.44 0.00 -2.59
CA LEU A 189 -1.76 0.06 -1.16
C LEU A 189 -2.61 -1.15 -0.73
N THR A 190 -3.58 -1.55 -1.55
CA THR A 190 -4.37 -2.78 -1.30
C THR A 190 -3.48 -4.02 -1.32
N THR A 191 -2.52 -4.09 -2.25
CA THR A 191 -1.54 -5.18 -2.28
C THR A 191 -0.66 -5.19 -1.04
N SER A 192 -0.19 -4.02 -0.61
CA SER A 192 0.61 -3.88 0.61
C SER A 192 -0.19 -4.36 1.83
N ALA A 193 -1.48 -4.02 1.89
CA ALA A 193 -2.39 -4.50 2.92
C ALA A 193 -2.58 -6.03 2.86
N LEU A 194 -2.74 -6.60 1.67
CA LEU A 194 -2.84 -8.04 1.45
C LEU A 194 -1.61 -8.79 1.98
N VAL A 195 -0.40 -8.30 1.68
CA VAL A 195 0.87 -8.86 2.16
C VAL A 195 0.90 -8.92 3.70
N LEU A 196 0.56 -7.81 4.36
CA LEU A 196 0.50 -7.74 5.83
C LEU A 196 -0.61 -8.64 6.41
N ALA A 197 -1.78 -8.68 5.76
CA ALA A 197 -2.91 -9.50 6.19
C ALA A 197 -2.60 -11.01 6.09
N VAL A 198 -1.90 -11.46 5.03
CA VAL A 198 -1.44 -12.85 4.90
C VAL A 198 -0.43 -13.18 6.01
N GLY A 199 0.51 -12.28 6.30
CA GLY A 199 1.42 -12.44 7.43
C GLY A 199 0.68 -12.55 8.77
N ALA A 200 -0.34 -11.71 8.98
CA ALA A 200 -1.17 -11.73 10.18
C ALA A 200 -1.96 -13.05 10.30
N TRP A 201 -2.52 -13.52 9.18
CA TRP A 201 -3.24 -14.80 9.11
C TRP A 201 -2.31 -15.98 9.41
N ALA A 202 -1.10 -16.00 8.85
CA ALA A 202 -0.10 -17.02 9.10
C ALA A 202 0.25 -17.13 10.59
N CYS A 203 0.45 -15.99 11.27
CA CYS A 203 0.76 -15.95 12.70
C CYS A 203 -0.37 -16.48 13.60
N ARG A 204 -1.62 -16.49 13.12
CA ARG A 204 -2.82 -16.77 13.92
C ARG A 204 -3.59 -18.02 13.49
N SER A 205 -3.28 -18.59 12.33
CA SER A 205 -3.99 -19.75 11.80
C SER A 205 -3.78 -20.99 12.67
N ARG A 206 -4.89 -21.65 13.00
CA ARG A 206 -4.92 -22.92 13.75
C ARG A 206 -5.19 -24.13 12.86
N ARG A 207 -5.87 -23.92 11.73
CA ARG A 207 -6.31 -24.96 10.80
C ARG A 207 -5.92 -24.57 9.37
N PRO A 208 -4.64 -24.72 8.99
CA PRO A 208 -4.24 -24.52 7.60
C PRO A 208 -4.85 -25.64 6.73
N GLY A 209 -5.29 -25.30 5.53
CA GLY A 209 -5.98 -26.23 4.62
C GLY A 209 -5.98 -25.70 3.19
N LEU A 210 -6.88 -26.22 2.35
CA LEU A 210 -6.95 -25.92 0.91
C LEU A 210 -6.97 -24.43 0.59
N LEU A 211 -7.68 -23.61 1.39
CA LEU A 211 -7.73 -22.16 1.21
C LEU A 211 -6.35 -21.48 1.25
N VAL A 212 -5.39 -22.05 2.01
CA VAL A 212 -4.02 -21.52 2.09
C VAL A 212 -3.24 -21.82 0.81
N VAL A 213 -3.45 -23.01 0.23
CA VAL A 213 -2.86 -23.38 -1.06
C VAL A 213 -3.44 -22.48 -2.16
N LEU A 214 -4.76 -22.28 -2.19
CA LEU A 214 -5.41 -21.38 -3.15
C LEU A 214 -4.94 -19.93 -2.98
N ALA A 215 -4.75 -19.47 -1.74
CA ALA A 215 -4.16 -18.16 -1.47
C ALA A 215 -2.74 -18.04 -2.03
N GLY A 216 -1.92 -19.09 -1.90
CA GLY A 216 -0.58 -19.15 -2.48
C GLY A 216 -0.61 -18.99 -4.00
N ALA A 217 -1.46 -19.75 -4.68
CA ALA A 217 -1.66 -19.65 -6.13
C ALA A 217 -2.17 -18.26 -6.54
N ALA A 218 -3.10 -17.69 -5.78
CA ALA A 218 -3.63 -16.35 -6.04
C ALA A 218 -2.56 -15.27 -5.91
N LEU A 219 -1.68 -15.34 -4.90
CA LEU A 219 -0.57 -14.40 -4.72
C LEU A 219 0.39 -14.43 -5.92
N ALA A 220 0.68 -15.60 -6.47
CA ALA A 220 1.52 -15.75 -7.67
C ALA A 220 0.89 -15.11 -8.92
N ALA A 221 -0.45 -15.08 -8.99
CA ALA A 221 -1.22 -14.46 -10.08
C ALA A 221 -1.62 -12.99 -9.81
N PHE A 222 -1.15 -12.39 -8.71
CA PHE A 222 -1.59 -11.07 -8.27
C PHE A 222 -0.73 -9.92 -8.81
N ASN A 223 0.41 -9.59 -8.24
CA ASN A 223 1.42 -8.68 -8.81
C ASN A 223 2.74 -8.89 -8.06
N GLU A 224 3.80 -8.21 -8.51
CA GLU A 224 5.16 -8.36 -7.99
C GLU A 224 5.30 -8.14 -6.47
N LEU A 225 4.52 -7.22 -5.88
CA LEU A 225 4.56 -6.96 -4.44
C LEU A 225 3.88 -8.07 -3.64
N ALA A 226 2.84 -8.69 -4.19
CA ALA A 226 2.12 -9.76 -3.51
C ALA A 226 2.99 -10.99 -3.25
N TYR A 227 4.03 -11.20 -4.06
CA TYR A 227 4.99 -12.30 -3.89
C TYR A 227 5.70 -12.24 -2.55
N LEU A 228 5.88 -11.04 -1.98
CA LEU A 228 6.53 -10.83 -0.69
C LEU A 228 5.71 -11.36 0.48
N ALA A 229 4.41 -11.62 0.30
CA ALA A 229 3.54 -12.20 1.33
C ALA A 229 4.03 -13.57 1.80
N VAL A 230 4.58 -14.39 0.88
CA VAL A 230 5.02 -15.76 1.17
C VAL A 230 6.27 -15.78 2.06
N PRO A 231 7.41 -15.15 1.70
CA PRO A 231 8.58 -15.09 2.58
C PRO A 231 8.29 -14.30 3.87
N LEU A 232 7.46 -13.26 3.83
CA LEU A 232 7.05 -12.53 5.05
C LEU A 232 6.29 -13.44 6.01
N ALA A 233 5.32 -14.22 5.52
CA ALA A 233 4.56 -15.16 6.34
C ALA A 233 5.47 -16.20 7.00
N THR A 234 6.42 -16.76 6.26
CA THR A 234 7.43 -17.68 6.80
C THR A 234 8.22 -17.02 7.93
N ALA A 235 8.80 -15.84 7.69
CA ALA A 235 9.60 -15.13 8.69
C ALA A 235 8.78 -14.74 9.93
N ALA A 236 7.58 -14.19 9.75
CA ALA A 236 6.71 -13.74 10.84
C ALA A 236 6.28 -14.90 11.74
N VAL A 237 5.98 -16.09 11.18
CA VAL A 237 5.69 -17.29 11.95
C VAL A 237 6.89 -17.75 12.75
N LEU A 238 8.08 -17.82 12.15
CA LEU A 238 9.30 -18.28 12.81
C LEU A 238 9.69 -17.34 13.95
N LEU A 239 9.67 -16.02 13.71
CA LEU A 239 9.94 -15.00 14.71
C LEU A 239 8.91 -15.03 15.85
N ARG A 240 7.63 -15.17 15.52
CA ARG A 240 6.58 -15.31 16.54
C ARG A 240 6.80 -16.56 17.39
N GLY A 241 7.02 -17.72 16.78
CA GLY A 241 7.24 -18.98 17.49
C GLY A 241 8.47 -18.94 18.39
N ARG A 242 9.61 -18.50 17.84
CA ARG A 242 10.90 -18.59 18.52
C ARG A 242 11.17 -17.45 19.51
N VAL A 243 10.80 -16.23 19.15
CA VAL A 243 11.16 -15.00 19.88
C VAL A 243 10.00 -14.52 20.76
N VAL A 244 8.78 -14.53 20.24
CA VAL A 244 7.62 -14.00 20.98
C VAL A 244 7.01 -15.03 21.93
N LEU A 245 6.79 -16.26 21.45
CA LEU A 245 6.26 -17.36 22.25
C LEU A 245 7.34 -18.09 23.05
N GLY A 246 8.62 -17.97 22.65
CA GLY A 246 9.74 -18.62 23.36
C GLY A 246 9.80 -20.13 23.16
N ASN A 247 9.13 -20.67 22.14
CA ASN A 247 9.17 -22.10 21.82
C ASN A 247 10.57 -22.53 21.36
N ASP A 248 10.89 -23.81 21.49
CA ASP A 248 12.07 -24.38 20.86
C ASP A 248 11.88 -24.54 19.34
N TRP A 249 12.95 -24.88 18.62
CA TRP A 249 12.88 -25.04 17.17
C TRP A 249 11.99 -26.20 16.75
N ARG A 250 12.01 -27.32 17.48
CA ARG A 250 11.19 -28.49 17.16
C ARG A 250 9.70 -28.16 17.24
N THR A 251 9.26 -27.48 18.29
CA THR A 251 7.85 -27.05 18.44
C THR A 251 7.48 -25.98 17.42
N THR A 252 8.39 -25.03 17.16
CA THR A 252 8.15 -23.97 16.17
C THR A 252 7.97 -24.54 14.76
N LEU A 253 8.88 -25.40 14.31
CA LEU A 253 8.87 -25.99 12.97
C LEU A 253 7.72 -26.98 12.75
N ARG A 254 7.23 -27.63 13.81
CA ARG A 254 6.08 -28.54 13.74
C ARG A 254 4.73 -27.85 13.94
N GLY A 255 4.74 -26.56 14.29
CA GLY A 255 3.54 -25.77 14.62
C GLY A 255 2.64 -25.47 13.42
N SER A 256 1.39 -25.07 13.70
CA SER A 256 0.39 -24.75 12.67
C SER A 256 0.81 -23.61 11.74
N GLY A 257 1.56 -22.63 12.25
CA GLY A 257 2.04 -21.51 11.43
C GLY A 257 3.05 -21.94 10.37
N VAL A 258 3.95 -22.88 10.67
CA VAL A 258 4.93 -23.34 9.68
C VAL A 258 4.26 -24.22 8.64
N ARG A 259 3.29 -25.06 9.06
CA ARG A 259 2.40 -25.77 8.12
C ARG A 259 1.65 -24.81 7.21
N PHE A 260 1.13 -23.71 7.75
CA PHE A 260 0.49 -22.66 6.97
C PHE A 260 1.46 -22.09 5.92
N ALA A 261 2.67 -21.68 6.34
CA ALA A 261 3.67 -21.13 5.42
C ALA A 261 4.06 -22.16 4.34
N GLY A 262 4.20 -23.44 4.71
CA GLY A 262 4.47 -24.53 3.78
C GLY A 262 3.36 -24.71 2.74
N LEU A 263 2.08 -24.70 3.14
CA LEU A 263 0.95 -24.76 2.21
C LEU A 263 0.86 -23.53 1.31
N LEU A 264 1.25 -22.36 1.81
CA LEU A 264 1.29 -21.14 1.02
C LEU A 264 2.35 -21.24 -0.09
N TRP A 265 3.55 -21.74 0.23
CA TRP A 265 4.59 -22.06 -0.75
C TRP A 265 4.13 -23.13 -1.74
N LEU A 266 3.46 -24.18 -1.25
CA LEU A 266 2.93 -25.28 -2.07
C LEU A 266 1.93 -24.79 -3.12
N GLY A 267 1.13 -23.77 -2.81
CA GLY A 267 0.24 -23.13 -3.78
C GLY A 267 0.95 -22.12 -4.70
N PHE A 268 1.92 -21.39 -4.16
CA PHE A 268 2.61 -20.30 -4.87
C PHE A 268 3.56 -20.80 -5.96
N LEU A 269 4.44 -21.76 -5.64
CA LEU A 269 5.50 -22.21 -6.55
C LEU A 269 4.99 -22.83 -7.86
N PRO A 270 3.95 -23.69 -7.86
CA PRO A 270 3.43 -24.29 -9.08
C PRO A 270 2.84 -23.30 -10.08
N VAL A 271 2.47 -22.09 -9.63
CA VAL A 271 2.02 -21.01 -10.52
C VAL A 271 3.20 -20.10 -10.87
N PHE A 272 3.97 -19.67 -9.87
CA PHE A 272 5.04 -18.70 -10.05
C PHE A 272 6.16 -19.21 -10.97
N VAL A 273 6.66 -20.42 -10.73
CA VAL A 273 7.83 -20.95 -11.46
C VAL A 273 7.52 -21.14 -12.95
N PRO A 274 6.45 -21.85 -13.36
CA PRO A 274 6.15 -22.03 -14.78
C PRO A 274 5.89 -20.71 -15.51
N VAL A 275 5.15 -19.79 -14.88
CA VAL A 275 4.89 -18.46 -15.46
C VAL A 275 6.19 -17.69 -15.69
N ARG A 276 7.14 -17.75 -14.75
CA ARG A 276 8.43 -17.06 -14.90
C ARG A 276 9.28 -17.69 -16.00
N LEU A 277 9.25 -19.01 -16.16
CA LEU A 277 9.90 -19.69 -17.28
C LEU A 277 9.28 -19.30 -18.63
N LEU A 278 7.94 -19.25 -18.72
CA LEU A 278 7.24 -18.81 -19.93
C LEU A 278 7.58 -17.36 -20.30
N ILE A 279 7.58 -16.46 -19.31
CA ILE A 279 7.98 -15.08 -19.52
C ILE A 279 9.44 -15.01 -19.99
N MET A 280 10.35 -15.74 -19.34
CA MET A 280 11.76 -15.77 -19.73
C MET A 280 11.95 -16.21 -21.19
N GLN A 281 11.21 -17.24 -21.62
CA GLN A 281 11.24 -17.72 -23.00
C GLN A 281 10.73 -16.68 -23.99
N ARG A 282 9.56 -16.08 -23.72
CA ARG A 282 8.95 -15.08 -24.61
C ARG A 282 9.75 -13.77 -24.69
N CYS A 283 10.42 -13.42 -23.61
CA CYS A 283 11.20 -12.20 -23.51
C CYS A 283 12.70 -12.38 -23.81
N ALA A 284 13.12 -13.58 -24.25
CA ALA A 284 14.52 -13.87 -24.56
C ALA A 284 15.08 -12.96 -25.68
N GLY A 285 14.22 -12.53 -26.62
CA GLY A 285 14.58 -11.61 -27.71
C GLY A 285 14.64 -10.13 -27.33
N GLY A 286 14.39 -9.78 -26.05
CA GLY A 286 14.31 -8.38 -25.60
C GLY A 286 12.94 -7.74 -25.84
N GLY A 287 12.81 -6.44 -25.54
CA GLY A 287 11.58 -5.65 -25.76
C GLY A 287 10.46 -5.83 -24.72
N CYS A 288 10.64 -6.72 -23.74
CA CYS A 288 9.74 -6.85 -22.58
C CYS A 288 10.11 -5.88 -21.45
N TYR A 289 9.28 -5.87 -20.39
CA TYR A 289 9.56 -5.21 -19.10
C TYR A 289 9.68 -3.68 -19.09
N THR A 290 9.33 -2.97 -20.16
CA THR A 290 9.43 -1.50 -20.22
C THR A 290 8.84 -0.83 -18.96
N GLY A 291 9.70 -0.15 -18.19
CA GLY A 291 9.33 0.53 -16.93
C GLY A 291 9.22 -0.40 -15.71
N SER A 292 9.73 -1.62 -15.80
CA SER A 292 9.87 -2.63 -14.75
C SER A 292 11.11 -3.51 -14.96
N ASP A 293 12.07 -3.03 -15.75
CA ASP A 293 13.30 -3.71 -16.10
C ASP A 293 14.13 -4.06 -14.85
N LEU A 294 14.71 -5.25 -14.84
CA LEU A 294 15.58 -5.72 -13.76
C LEU A 294 17.04 -5.47 -14.14
N ALA A 295 17.79 -4.85 -13.24
CA ALA A 295 19.22 -4.65 -13.38
C ALA A 295 19.94 -5.16 -12.13
N LEU A 296 20.79 -6.18 -12.25
CA LEU A 296 21.48 -6.74 -11.07
C LEU A 296 22.63 -5.85 -10.60
N GLY A 297 23.36 -5.23 -11.54
CA GLY A 297 24.60 -4.49 -11.24
C GLY A 297 24.41 -3.25 -10.36
N GLY A 298 23.33 -2.50 -10.50
CA GLY A 298 23.08 -1.29 -9.70
C GLY A 298 22.31 -1.51 -8.40
N ALA A 299 21.84 -2.74 -8.14
CA ALA A 299 20.99 -3.03 -6.98
C ALA A 299 21.67 -2.77 -5.62
N PRO A 300 22.96 -3.10 -5.40
CA PRO A 300 23.63 -2.82 -4.12
C PRO A 300 23.69 -1.32 -3.79
N ALA A 301 23.85 -0.46 -4.80
CA ALA A 301 23.88 0.99 -4.63
C ALA A 301 22.48 1.58 -4.40
N ALA A 302 21.44 1.00 -5.01
CA ALA A 302 20.06 1.45 -4.83
C ALA A 302 19.41 0.98 -3.52
N LEU A 303 19.86 -0.14 -2.96
CA LEU A 303 19.25 -0.75 -1.78
C LEU A 303 19.23 0.18 -0.55
N PRO A 304 20.32 0.84 -0.13
CA PRO A 304 20.29 1.77 1.00
C PRO A 304 19.26 2.90 0.80
N ASN A 305 19.18 3.46 -0.42
CA ASN A 305 18.17 4.46 -0.75
C ASN A 305 16.75 3.91 -0.56
N ARG A 306 16.48 2.67 -1.00
CA ARG A 306 15.16 2.04 -0.81
C ARG A 306 14.83 1.74 0.64
N LEU A 307 15.78 1.22 1.41
CA LEU A 307 15.59 0.92 2.84
C LEU A 307 15.31 2.18 3.67
N LEU A 308 15.72 3.36 3.20
CA LEU A 308 15.51 4.65 3.87
C LEU A 308 14.44 5.52 3.20
N SER A 309 13.88 5.09 2.06
CA SER A 309 12.94 5.88 1.25
C SER A 309 11.60 6.17 1.93
N TRP A 310 11.29 5.46 3.02
CA TRP A 310 10.11 5.69 3.86
C TRP A 310 10.33 6.74 4.95
N LEU A 311 11.57 7.19 5.17
CA LEU A 311 11.88 8.17 6.20
C LEU A 311 11.18 9.49 5.85
N PRO A 312 10.27 9.98 6.72
CA PRO A 312 9.43 11.11 6.37
C PRO A 312 10.19 12.36 5.91
N PRO A 313 11.33 12.78 6.53
CA PRO A 313 12.09 13.94 6.05
C PRO A 313 12.59 13.82 4.61
N LEU A 314 12.97 12.61 4.18
CA LEU A 314 13.42 12.36 2.80
C LEU A 314 12.24 12.41 1.82
N MET A 315 11.09 11.85 2.22
CA MET A 315 9.87 11.87 1.43
C MET A 315 9.29 13.29 1.26
N TRP A 316 9.30 14.09 2.33
CA TRP A 316 8.75 15.45 2.33
C TRP A 316 9.52 16.38 1.39
N ARG A 317 10.86 16.34 1.43
CA ARG A 317 11.72 17.10 0.50
C ARG A 317 11.39 16.81 -0.97
N ARG A 318 11.04 15.55 -1.28
CA ARG A 318 10.68 15.15 -2.65
C ARG A 318 9.27 15.54 -3.06
N ALA A 319 8.37 15.68 -2.10
CA ALA A 319 7.00 16.13 -2.35
C ALA A 319 6.92 17.66 -2.51
N GLY A 320 7.65 18.41 -1.70
CA GLY A 320 7.58 19.88 -1.67
C GLY A 320 8.50 20.62 -2.64
N GLY A 321 9.59 19.98 -3.14
CA GLY A 321 10.61 20.65 -3.95
C GLY A 321 11.54 21.59 -3.15
N ASP A 322 11.04 22.13 -2.05
CA ASP A 322 11.74 22.96 -1.05
C ASP A 322 12.23 22.15 0.17
N PRO A 323 13.15 22.70 0.99
CA PRO A 323 13.68 22.01 2.16
C PRO A 323 12.64 21.70 3.25
N LEU A 324 11.53 22.44 3.34
CA LEU A 324 10.42 22.21 4.28
C LEU A 324 9.04 22.53 3.64
N PRO A 325 7.98 21.76 3.96
CA PRO A 325 6.62 22.02 3.45
C PRO A 325 6.02 23.33 3.97
N HIS A 326 5.11 23.93 3.20
CA HIS A 326 4.40 25.15 3.58
C HIS A 326 3.32 24.85 4.63
N LEU A 327 3.60 25.23 5.88
CA LEU A 327 2.72 24.98 7.02
C LEU A 327 1.64 26.05 7.23
N ALA A 328 1.87 27.26 6.73
CA ALA A 328 0.98 28.41 6.91
C ALA A 328 -0.19 28.42 5.90
N ALA A 329 -0.92 27.31 5.80
CA ALA A 329 -2.11 27.21 4.97
C ALA A 329 -3.25 26.50 5.69
N LEU A 330 -4.49 26.78 5.26
CA LEU A 330 -5.71 26.26 5.90
C LEU A 330 -5.71 24.74 6.07
N LEU A 331 -5.30 23.98 5.05
CA LEU A 331 -5.30 22.51 5.08
C LEU A 331 -4.31 21.92 6.12
N PRO A 332 -3.02 22.30 6.16
CA PRO A 332 -2.11 21.91 7.23
C PRO A 332 -2.61 22.28 8.64
N VAL A 333 -3.21 23.46 8.82
CA VAL A 333 -3.76 23.89 10.12
C VAL A 333 -4.92 22.99 10.55
N LEU A 334 -5.86 22.69 9.64
CA LEU A 334 -6.95 21.76 9.91
C LEU A 334 -6.43 20.35 10.20
N ALA A 335 -5.44 19.88 9.46
CA ALA A 335 -4.80 18.59 9.70
C ALA A 335 -4.15 18.55 11.10
N PHE A 336 -3.44 19.61 11.50
CA PHE A 336 -2.87 19.74 12.85
C PHE A 336 -3.95 19.66 13.92
N MET A 337 -5.03 20.44 13.82
CA MET A 337 -6.10 20.44 14.81
C MET A 337 -6.74 19.04 14.97
N LEU A 338 -7.05 18.38 13.85
CA LEU A 338 -7.66 17.05 13.86
C LEU A 338 -6.70 15.98 14.41
N LEU A 339 -5.44 15.98 13.97
CA LEU A 339 -4.43 15.03 14.45
C LEU A 339 -4.07 15.26 15.92
N ALA A 340 -4.02 16.51 16.37
CA ALA A 340 -3.78 16.86 17.77
C ALA A 340 -4.92 16.35 18.67
N VAL A 341 -6.18 16.47 18.26
CA VAL A 341 -7.33 15.89 18.99
C VAL A 341 -7.23 14.36 19.07
N LEU A 342 -6.87 13.70 17.97
CA LEU A 342 -6.68 12.24 17.95
C LEU A 342 -5.50 11.81 18.84
N ALA A 343 -4.37 12.54 18.77
CA ALA A 343 -3.17 12.29 19.56
C ALA A 343 -3.42 12.53 21.04
N TRP A 344 -4.11 13.61 21.41
CA TRP A 344 -4.52 13.89 22.79
C TRP A 344 -5.38 12.76 23.38
N ARG A 345 -6.37 12.29 22.61
CA ARG A 345 -7.21 11.15 23.01
C ARG A 345 -6.40 9.86 23.14
N ALA A 346 -5.41 9.64 22.28
CA ALA A 346 -4.51 8.50 22.37
C ALA A 346 -3.59 8.59 23.60
N LEU A 347 -3.01 9.77 23.86
CA LEU A 347 -2.13 10.05 24.99
C LEU A 347 -2.81 9.72 26.32
N ARG A 348 -4.07 10.12 26.49
CA ARG A 348 -4.87 9.79 27.68
C ARG A 348 -5.15 8.28 27.85
N GLN A 349 -5.07 7.50 26.77
CA GLN A 349 -5.27 6.04 26.82
C GLN A 349 -3.97 5.27 27.07
N LEU A 350 -2.81 5.83 26.73
CA LEU A 350 -1.52 5.14 26.81
C LEU A 350 -1.24 4.49 28.18
N PRO A 351 -1.53 5.12 29.34
CA PRO A 351 -1.30 4.51 30.65
C PRO A 351 -2.10 3.22 30.90
N GLN A 352 -3.19 3.01 30.17
CA GLN A 352 -4.09 1.87 30.31
C GLN A 352 -3.72 0.70 29.37
N LEU A 353 -2.73 0.90 28.50
CA LEU A 353 -2.34 -0.09 27.50
C LEU A 353 -1.07 -0.85 27.92
N PRO A 354 -0.98 -2.16 27.64
CA PRO A 354 0.21 -2.93 27.96
C PRO A 354 1.40 -2.50 27.10
N ALA A 355 2.57 -2.42 27.72
CA ALA A 355 3.84 -2.31 27.00
C ALA A 355 4.24 -3.67 26.39
N LEU A 356 5.04 -3.64 25.32
CA LEU A 356 5.67 -4.86 24.80
C LEU A 356 6.86 -5.26 25.69
N ASP A 357 6.94 -6.55 25.99
CA ASP A 357 8.18 -7.11 26.55
C ASP A 357 9.30 -7.20 25.49
N ARG A 358 10.51 -7.56 25.93
CA ARG A 358 11.67 -7.62 25.04
C ARG A 358 11.49 -8.62 23.91
N GLY A 359 10.87 -9.78 24.15
CA GLY A 359 10.65 -10.80 23.13
C GLY A 359 9.63 -10.36 22.09
N GLN A 360 8.54 -9.72 22.53
CA GLN A 360 7.54 -9.14 21.64
C GLN A 360 8.11 -8.00 20.79
N ALA A 361 8.90 -7.11 21.39
CA ALA A 361 9.56 -6.02 20.68
C ALA A 361 10.56 -6.54 19.64
N LEU A 362 11.40 -7.51 20.01
CA LEU A 362 12.35 -8.15 19.09
C LEU A 362 11.65 -8.89 17.95
N GLY A 363 10.54 -9.60 18.24
CA GLY A 363 9.75 -10.28 17.22
C GLY A 363 9.13 -9.31 16.22
N LEU A 364 8.57 -8.18 16.69
CA LEU A 364 8.03 -7.13 15.83
C LEU A 364 9.12 -6.45 15.00
N ALA A 365 10.25 -6.09 15.64
CA ALA A 365 11.39 -5.48 14.96
C ALA A 365 11.96 -6.41 13.89
N GLY A 366 12.12 -7.70 14.18
CA GLY A 366 12.59 -8.69 13.21
C GLY A 366 11.64 -8.84 12.02
N ALA A 367 10.32 -8.89 12.26
CA ALA A 367 9.34 -9.03 11.20
C ALA A 367 9.28 -7.77 10.32
N ALA A 368 9.37 -6.60 10.94
CA ALA A 368 9.47 -5.32 10.26
C ALA A 368 10.76 -5.20 9.43
N ALA A 369 11.91 -5.62 9.97
CA ALA A 369 13.18 -5.61 9.26
C ALA A 369 13.15 -6.54 8.04
N VAL A 370 12.60 -7.75 8.17
CA VAL A 370 12.42 -8.66 7.03
C VAL A 370 11.51 -8.05 5.97
N LEU A 371 10.38 -7.44 6.35
CA LEU A 371 9.50 -6.79 5.40
C LEU A 371 10.20 -5.63 4.66
N LEU A 372 10.96 -4.82 5.40
CA LEU A 372 11.71 -3.69 4.84
C LEU A 372 12.78 -4.17 3.86
N LEU A 373 13.51 -5.23 4.20
CA LEU A 373 14.51 -5.85 3.32
C LEU A 373 13.86 -6.43 2.07
N LEU A 374 12.79 -7.21 2.20
CA LEU A 374 12.08 -7.81 1.07
C LEU A 374 11.56 -6.74 0.09
N ALA A 375 10.87 -5.72 0.61
CA ALA A 375 10.32 -4.63 -0.19
C ALA A 375 11.43 -3.77 -0.81
N GLY A 376 12.44 -3.43 -0.02
CA GLY A 376 13.59 -2.63 -0.45
C GLY A 376 14.42 -3.33 -1.52
N THR A 377 14.67 -4.64 -1.40
CA THR A 377 15.39 -5.45 -2.40
C THR A 377 14.60 -5.55 -3.69
N LEU A 378 13.29 -5.84 -3.64
CA LEU A 378 12.47 -5.90 -4.85
C LEU A 378 12.52 -4.56 -5.61
N ALA A 379 12.45 -3.44 -4.89
CA ALA A 379 12.56 -2.12 -5.48
C ALA A 379 13.96 -1.81 -6.00
N ALA A 380 15.01 -2.19 -5.27
CA ALA A 380 16.39 -1.94 -5.67
C ALA A 380 16.81 -2.68 -6.94
N LEU A 381 16.15 -3.80 -7.27
CA LEU A 381 16.38 -4.53 -8.51
C LEU A 381 15.83 -3.82 -9.76
N ASN A 382 14.96 -2.82 -9.61
CA ASN A 382 14.36 -2.09 -10.72
C ASN A 382 15.32 -1.03 -11.29
N ALA A 383 15.47 -1.01 -12.62
CA ALA A 383 16.37 -0.09 -13.32
C ALA A 383 15.99 1.39 -13.14
N ASP A 384 14.70 1.74 -13.15
CA ASP A 384 14.25 3.13 -12.92
C ASP A 384 14.61 3.60 -11.51
N VAL A 385 14.44 2.72 -10.52
CA VAL A 385 14.84 2.98 -9.14
C VAL A 385 16.35 3.20 -9.03
N GLN A 386 17.15 2.40 -9.75
CA GLN A 386 18.61 2.58 -9.79
C GLN A 386 19.00 3.91 -10.43
N ALA A 387 18.34 4.30 -11.52
CA ALA A 387 18.56 5.61 -12.15
C ALA A 387 18.20 6.77 -11.20
N ILE A 388 17.08 6.68 -10.49
CA ILE A 388 16.67 7.64 -9.46
C ILE A 388 17.73 7.72 -8.34
N ALA A 389 18.22 6.56 -7.87
CA ALA A 389 19.25 6.50 -6.85
C ALA A 389 20.57 7.13 -7.33
N GLY A 390 21.00 6.83 -8.56
CA GLY A 390 22.20 7.38 -9.19
C GLY A 390 22.16 8.90 -9.37
N GLN A 391 20.97 9.49 -9.52
CA GLN A 391 20.76 10.94 -9.57
C GLN A 391 20.74 11.61 -8.18
N GLY A 392 21.06 10.88 -7.11
CA GLY A 392 20.96 11.41 -5.74
C GLY A 392 19.53 11.72 -5.32
N ARG A 393 18.51 11.14 -5.98
CA ARG A 393 17.10 11.41 -5.71
C ARG A 393 16.53 10.58 -4.56
N TRP A 394 17.13 10.72 -3.38
CA TRP A 394 16.76 9.95 -2.19
C TRP A 394 15.38 10.33 -1.67
N GLY A 395 14.62 9.35 -1.17
CA GLY A 395 13.26 9.56 -0.66
C GLY A 395 12.16 9.54 -1.70
N GLN A 396 12.47 9.40 -3.00
CA GLN A 396 11.44 9.24 -4.02
C GLN A 396 10.76 7.87 -3.88
N GLY A 397 9.43 7.85 -3.80
CA GLY A 397 8.67 6.62 -3.65
C GLY A 397 8.62 5.78 -4.93
N TRP A 398 8.55 4.46 -4.77
CA TRP A 398 8.23 3.51 -5.83
C TRP A 398 7.03 2.66 -5.38
N ARG A 399 6.64 1.67 -6.17
CA ARG A 399 5.43 0.86 -5.93
C ARG A 399 5.43 0.18 -4.55
N ASP A 400 6.60 -0.12 -4.02
CA ASP A 400 6.85 -0.71 -2.70
C ASP A 400 6.63 0.24 -1.51
N SER A 401 6.45 1.55 -1.73
CA SER A 401 6.42 2.56 -0.65
C SER A 401 5.36 2.30 0.42
N GLY A 402 4.25 1.62 0.10
CA GLY A 402 3.28 1.18 1.10
C GLY A 402 3.86 0.17 2.10
N LEU A 403 4.63 -0.82 1.61
CA LEU A 403 5.28 -1.82 2.45
C LEU A 403 6.45 -1.25 3.24
N THR A 404 7.31 -0.44 2.62
CA THR A 404 8.46 0.16 3.34
C THR A 404 8.00 1.15 4.40
N THR A 405 6.92 1.92 4.15
CA THR A 405 6.28 2.78 5.15
C THR A 405 5.75 1.98 6.34
N ALA A 406 4.98 0.92 6.08
CA ALA A 406 4.46 0.08 7.16
C ALA A 406 5.59 -0.60 7.94
N ALA A 407 6.59 -1.16 7.25
CA ALA A 407 7.74 -1.82 7.85
C ALA A 407 8.56 -0.85 8.73
N GLY A 408 8.95 0.30 8.19
CA GLY A 408 9.69 1.31 8.93
C GLY A 408 8.93 1.84 10.14
N SER A 409 7.63 2.08 9.98
CA SER A 409 6.73 2.47 11.08
C SER A 409 6.75 1.44 12.22
N LEU A 410 6.59 0.15 11.89
CA LEU A 410 6.62 -0.93 12.88
C LEU A 410 7.99 -1.08 13.53
N LEU A 411 9.07 -0.89 12.77
CA LEU A 411 10.44 -0.95 13.28
C LEU A 411 10.71 0.17 14.29
N VAL A 412 10.34 1.41 13.98
CA VAL A 412 10.47 2.55 14.90
C VAL A 412 9.67 2.31 16.18
N LEU A 413 8.43 1.86 16.06
CA LEU A 413 7.56 1.58 17.21
C LEU A 413 8.07 0.41 18.07
N ALA A 414 8.74 -0.59 17.47
CA ALA A 414 9.35 -1.69 18.21
C ALA A 414 10.62 -1.27 18.96
N CYS A 415 11.44 -0.39 18.36
CA CYS A 415 12.70 0.07 18.94
C CYS A 415 12.50 1.19 19.98
N TRP A 416 11.57 2.12 19.74
CA TRP A 416 11.38 3.31 20.56
C TRP A 416 10.31 3.10 21.64
N ARG A 417 10.67 2.37 22.70
CA ARG A 417 9.75 2.00 23.79
C ARG A 417 9.76 2.92 25.02
N ARG A 418 10.79 3.77 25.18
CA ARG A 418 11.04 4.50 26.45
C ARG A 418 10.34 5.86 26.56
N PHE A 419 10.20 6.58 25.45
CA PHE A 419 9.59 7.92 25.43
C PHE A 419 8.35 7.95 24.54
N VAL A 420 7.34 7.16 24.92
CA VAL A 420 6.11 6.97 24.15
C VAL A 420 5.34 8.29 23.92
N PRO A 421 5.18 9.20 24.91
CA PRO A 421 4.51 10.48 24.68
C PRO A 421 5.24 11.34 23.65
N VAL A 422 6.57 11.43 23.75
CA VAL A 422 7.42 12.17 22.80
C VAL A 422 7.28 11.58 21.40
N LEU A 423 7.34 10.24 21.29
CA LEU A 423 7.15 9.55 20.01
C LEU A 423 5.78 9.87 19.40
N LEU A 424 4.70 9.84 20.18
CA LEU A 424 3.37 10.20 19.68
C LEU A 424 3.33 11.66 19.18
N VAL A 425 3.94 12.60 19.88
CA VAL A 425 4.04 14.00 19.44
C VAL A 425 4.82 14.10 18.12
N LEU A 426 5.95 13.41 18.01
CA LEU A 426 6.76 13.37 16.78
C LEU A 426 6.00 12.75 15.60
N LEU A 427 5.26 11.67 15.82
CA LEU A 427 4.44 11.03 14.79
C LEU A 427 3.26 11.91 14.36
N MET A 428 2.63 12.60 15.31
CA MET A 428 1.57 13.57 15.02
C MET A 428 2.11 14.75 14.20
N ALA A 429 3.24 15.34 14.61
CA ALA A 429 3.92 16.39 13.84
C ALA A 429 4.33 15.88 12.45
N GLY A 430 4.82 14.64 12.36
CA GLY A 430 5.14 13.99 11.09
C GLY A 430 3.92 13.82 10.17
N GLY A 431 2.75 13.49 10.74
CA GLY A 431 1.49 13.45 9.99
C GLY A 431 1.06 14.82 9.45
N VAL A 432 1.25 15.88 10.23
CA VAL A 432 0.99 17.27 9.78
C VAL A 432 1.92 17.68 8.64
N LEU A 433 3.22 17.37 8.78
CA LEU A 433 4.20 17.62 7.73
C LEU A 433 3.93 16.80 6.47
N ALA A 434 3.46 15.55 6.62
CA ALA A 434 3.01 14.74 5.49
C ALA A 434 1.80 15.35 4.78
N ALA A 435 0.82 15.87 5.53
CA ALA A 435 -0.33 16.58 4.95
C ALA A 435 0.10 17.84 4.20
N ALA A 436 1.01 18.63 4.77
CA ALA A 436 1.57 19.82 4.11
C ALA A 436 2.37 19.43 2.85
N ALA A 437 3.22 18.41 2.93
CA ALA A 437 3.97 17.90 1.78
C ALA A 437 3.04 17.41 0.65
N ASN A 438 1.95 16.73 1.00
CA ASN A 438 0.92 16.30 0.06
C ASN A 438 0.21 17.49 -0.60
N LYS A 439 -0.10 18.54 0.17
CA LYS A 439 -0.65 19.79 -0.37
C LYS A 439 0.31 20.42 -1.37
N ASP A 440 1.58 20.57 -1.00
CA ASP A 440 2.59 21.21 -1.86
C ASP A 440 2.81 20.40 -3.14
N TYR A 441 2.83 19.07 -3.04
CA TYR A 441 2.88 18.21 -4.21
C TYR A 441 1.67 18.40 -5.14
N ARG A 442 0.46 18.48 -4.57
CA ARG A 442 -0.77 18.73 -5.34
C ARG A 442 -0.75 20.09 -6.00
N ASP A 443 -0.30 21.14 -5.31
CA ASP A 443 -0.28 22.49 -5.85
C ASP A 443 0.80 22.67 -6.92
N THR A 444 1.95 22.02 -6.77
CA THR A 444 3.01 22.03 -7.79
C THR A 444 2.61 21.18 -9.01
N SER A 445 2.05 19.99 -8.80
CA SER A 445 1.62 19.10 -9.87
C SER A 445 0.34 19.56 -10.57
N GLY A 446 -0.47 20.40 -9.92
CA GLY A 446 -1.70 20.98 -10.44
C GLY A 446 -1.49 22.24 -11.28
N ARG A 447 -0.27 22.77 -11.36
CA ARG A 447 0.05 23.93 -12.21
C ARG A 447 0.20 23.50 -13.67
N GLY A 448 -0.36 24.31 -14.58
CA GLY A 448 -0.17 24.17 -16.02
C GLY A 448 -1.42 23.72 -16.78
N GLN A 449 -1.30 23.71 -18.10
CA GLN A 449 -2.40 23.42 -19.03
C GLN A 449 -2.89 21.97 -18.92
N TYR A 450 -1.98 21.03 -18.67
CA TYR A 450 -2.31 19.60 -18.65
C TYR A 450 -3.21 19.20 -17.47
N PRO A 451 -2.89 19.51 -16.19
CA PRO A 451 -3.76 19.18 -15.06
C PRO A 451 -5.14 19.84 -15.17
N TYR A 452 -5.16 21.11 -15.57
CA TYR A 452 -6.39 21.88 -15.80
C TYR A 452 -7.29 21.18 -16.83
N LEU A 453 -6.74 20.75 -17.97
CA LEU A 453 -7.50 20.12 -19.03
C LEU A 453 -8.16 18.81 -18.57
N HIS A 454 -7.43 17.96 -17.87
CA HIS A 454 -7.96 16.70 -17.35
C HIS A 454 -9.04 16.90 -16.28
N ASP A 455 -8.90 17.91 -15.42
CA ASP A 455 -9.92 18.25 -14.43
C ASP A 455 -11.20 18.77 -15.10
N ARG A 456 -11.07 19.61 -16.14
CA ARG A 456 -12.22 20.09 -16.93
C ARG A 456 -12.92 18.96 -17.68
N ILE A 457 -12.18 18.02 -18.26
CA ILE A 457 -12.74 16.83 -18.91
C ILE A 457 -13.51 15.98 -17.89
N ALA A 458 -12.94 15.74 -16.70
CA ALA A 458 -13.61 14.99 -15.64
C ALA A 458 -14.93 15.67 -15.20
N GLN A 459 -14.92 17.00 -15.08
CA GLN A 459 -16.11 17.80 -14.76
C GLN A 459 -17.19 17.72 -15.86
N GLU A 460 -16.81 17.87 -17.13
CA GLU A 460 -17.77 17.77 -18.26
C GLU A 460 -18.34 16.34 -18.43
N ILE A 461 -17.61 15.30 -18.02
CA ILE A 461 -18.13 13.93 -17.98
C ILE A 461 -19.10 13.76 -16.82
N ALA A 462 -18.79 14.31 -15.63
CA ALA A 462 -19.64 14.19 -14.44
C ALA A 462 -20.95 15.00 -14.57
N GLY A 463 -20.86 16.24 -15.04
CA GLY A 463 -21.99 17.15 -15.26
C GLY A 463 -22.52 17.12 -16.69
N PHE A 464 -22.54 15.96 -17.34
CA PHE A 464 -22.73 15.82 -18.79
C PHE A 464 -23.93 16.61 -19.34
N ASP A 465 -23.64 17.71 -20.03
CA ASP A 465 -24.63 18.59 -20.68
C ASP A 465 -24.99 18.07 -22.09
N ARG A 466 -26.24 17.62 -22.27
CA ARG A 466 -26.71 17.03 -23.54
C ARG A 466 -27.01 18.07 -24.63
N THR A 467 -26.94 19.37 -24.35
CA THR A 467 -27.23 20.45 -25.31
C THR A 467 -26.11 20.60 -26.36
N PRO A 468 -26.38 21.30 -27.48
CA PRO A 468 -25.35 21.65 -28.46
C PRO A 468 -24.20 22.48 -27.85
N ALA A 469 -24.51 23.34 -26.87
CA ALA A 469 -23.50 24.13 -26.16
C ALA A 469 -22.56 23.21 -25.34
N GLY A 470 -23.10 22.19 -24.68
CA GLY A 470 -22.31 21.16 -24.00
C GLY A 470 -21.40 20.37 -24.95
N ASP A 471 -21.90 19.99 -26.13
CA ASP A 471 -21.10 19.31 -27.16
C ASP A 471 -19.97 20.20 -27.69
N ALA A 472 -20.25 21.48 -27.95
CA ALA A 472 -19.23 22.45 -28.36
C ALA A 472 -18.09 22.57 -27.32
N ARG A 473 -18.42 22.63 -26.02
CA ARG A 473 -17.42 22.65 -24.94
C ARG A 473 -16.55 21.38 -24.92
N ARG A 474 -17.17 20.20 -25.00
CA ARG A 474 -16.43 18.93 -25.01
C ARG A 474 -15.55 18.76 -26.26
N CYS A 475 -16.03 19.20 -27.42
CA CYS A 475 -15.21 19.21 -28.63
C CYS A 475 -14.05 20.20 -28.56
N ALA A 476 -14.22 21.35 -27.91
CA ALA A 476 -13.12 22.28 -27.64
C ALA A 476 -12.07 21.67 -26.68
N LEU A 477 -12.51 20.96 -25.64
CA LEU A 477 -11.60 20.23 -24.75
C LEU A 477 -10.83 19.13 -25.48
N ARG A 478 -11.50 18.36 -26.35
CA ARG A 478 -10.83 17.37 -27.21
C ARG A 478 -9.77 18.02 -28.10
N ALA A 479 -10.09 19.15 -28.74
CA ALA A 479 -9.13 19.89 -29.56
C ALA A 479 -7.89 20.31 -28.73
N ALA A 480 -8.11 20.79 -27.50
CA ALA A 480 -7.01 21.13 -26.59
C ALA A 480 -6.18 19.89 -26.14
N VAL A 481 -6.77 18.69 -26.07
CA VAL A 481 -6.02 17.45 -25.81
C VAL A 481 -5.10 17.14 -26.98
N ILE A 482 -5.61 17.26 -28.21
CA ILE A 482 -4.84 17.00 -29.43
C ILE A 482 -3.59 17.89 -29.48
N THR A 483 -3.71 19.16 -29.08
CA THR A 483 -2.57 20.09 -29.10
C THR A 483 -1.46 19.76 -28.11
N ILE A 484 -1.75 18.99 -27.05
CA ILE A 484 -0.76 18.66 -26.00
C ILE A 484 -0.38 17.18 -25.97
N ALA A 485 -1.04 16.34 -26.77
CA ALA A 485 -0.76 14.91 -26.83
C ALA A 485 0.60 14.67 -27.50
N ALA A 486 1.39 13.75 -26.95
CA ALA A 486 2.72 13.46 -27.49
C ALA A 486 2.68 12.59 -28.75
N THR A 487 1.59 11.82 -28.92
CA THR A 487 1.44 10.85 -30.02
C THR A 487 -0.02 10.72 -30.46
N GLU A 488 -0.24 10.32 -31.72
CA GLU A 488 -1.58 10.00 -32.23
C GLU A 488 -2.25 8.88 -31.42
N ARG A 489 -1.47 7.88 -30.99
CA ARG A 489 -1.95 6.79 -30.14
C ARG A 489 -2.50 7.28 -28.80
N GLU A 490 -1.96 8.36 -28.26
CA GLU A 490 -2.46 8.99 -27.03
C GLU A 490 -3.82 9.65 -27.27
N VAL A 491 -4.01 10.31 -28.41
CA VAL A 491 -5.29 10.89 -28.84
C VAL A 491 -6.33 9.79 -29.06
N GLU A 492 -5.98 8.73 -29.77
CA GLU A 492 -6.87 7.59 -29.99
C GLU A 492 -7.30 6.97 -28.65
N ARG A 493 -6.35 6.71 -27.75
CA ARG A 493 -6.64 6.15 -26.44
C ARG A 493 -7.51 7.09 -25.61
N PHE A 494 -7.28 8.39 -25.69
CA PHE A 494 -8.13 9.40 -25.07
C PHE A 494 -9.57 9.28 -25.58
N ASP A 495 -9.76 9.39 -26.90
CA ASP A 495 -11.07 9.39 -27.55
C ASP A 495 -11.87 8.13 -27.26
N VAL A 496 -11.25 6.95 -27.36
CA VAL A 496 -11.87 5.66 -27.04
C VAL A 496 -12.32 5.63 -25.57
N SER A 497 -11.47 6.09 -24.66
CA SER A 497 -11.74 6.03 -23.22
C SER A 497 -12.90 6.94 -22.82
N VAL A 498 -12.85 8.22 -23.21
CA VAL A 498 -13.88 9.20 -22.83
C VAL A 498 -15.19 8.96 -23.57
N THR A 499 -15.16 8.51 -24.83
CA THR A 499 -16.37 8.16 -25.58
C THR A 499 -17.07 6.97 -24.97
N ARG A 500 -16.32 5.95 -24.54
CA ARG A 500 -16.92 4.80 -23.87
C ARG A 500 -17.58 5.18 -22.55
N ALA A 501 -16.90 5.98 -21.73
CA ALA A 501 -17.43 6.48 -20.47
C ALA A 501 -18.73 7.30 -20.66
N THR A 502 -18.73 8.24 -21.62
CA THR A 502 -19.88 9.12 -21.88
C THR A 502 -21.05 8.40 -22.54
N ARG A 503 -20.79 7.42 -23.42
CA ARG A 503 -21.86 6.56 -23.94
C ARG A 503 -22.53 5.78 -22.82
N HIS A 504 -21.75 5.29 -21.86
CA HIS A 504 -22.29 4.59 -20.69
C HIS A 504 -23.12 5.53 -19.80
N LEU A 505 -22.61 6.72 -19.46
CA LEU A 505 -23.30 7.64 -18.54
C LEU A 505 -24.49 8.39 -19.18
N ALA A 506 -24.38 8.75 -20.46
CA ALA A 506 -25.29 9.70 -21.09
C ALA A 506 -25.85 9.24 -22.45
N GLY A 507 -25.48 8.05 -22.93
CA GLY A 507 -25.93 7.53 -24.23
C GLY A 507 -25.34 8.25 -25.44
N ARG A 508 -24.33 9.11 -25.26
CA ARG A 508 -23.75 9.97 -26.31
C ARG A 508 -22.22 9.93 -26.28
N PRO A 509 -21.52 10.13 -27.41
CA PRO A 509 -20.06 10.27 -27.40
C PRO A 509 -19.63 11.54 -26.65
N PHE A 510 -18.35 11.62 -26.26
CA PHE A 510 -17.81 12.79 -25.58
C PHE A 510 -17.85 14.02 -26.51
N CYS A 511 -17.49 13.86 -27.78
CA CYS A 511 -17.59 14.89 -28.80
C CYS A 511 -18.17 14.27 -30.08
N THR A 512 -19.18 14.89 -30.69
CA THR A 512 -19.78 14.36 -31.94
C THR A 512 -18.84 14.42 -33.15
N ARG A 513 -17.80 15.25 -33.09
CA ARG A 513 -16.75 15.36 -34.13
C ARG A 513 -15.60 14.36 -33.97
N ALA A 514 -15.62 13.51 -32.94
CA ALA A 514 -14.60 12.46 -32.78
C ALA A 514 -14.86 11.32 -33.79
N GLY A 515 -14.01 11.20 -34.82
CA GLY A 515 -14.11 10.16 -35.86
C GLY A 515 -14.54 10.63 -37.25
N ARG A 516 -14.41 11.93 -37.55
CA ARG A 516 -14.34 12.44 -38.93
C ARG A 516 -12.90 12.76 -39.29
#